data_AF-B0RXC7-F1
#
_entry.id   AF-B0RXC7-F1
#
_cell.length_a   1.000
_cell.length_b   1.000
_cell.length_c   1.000
_cell.angle_alpha   90.00
_cell.angle_beta   90.00
_cell.angle_gamma   90.00
#
_symmetry.space_group_name_H-M   'P 1'
#
loop_
_entity.id
_entity.type
_entity.pdbx_description
1 polymer ?
#
loop_
_entity_poly.entity_id
_entity_poly.type
_entity_poly.pdbx_seq_one_letter_code
_entity_poly.pdbx_strand_id
1 'polypeptide(L)'
;MKDFKVSSDGWVTHDLVSEQLSRIPGVREGAEQQRQIFSLGEMLRDVRERFAKISQTEAARIVGIPQPELSRIETGLGARGPTYATVIAILGGYERYLAPKGVDIGLTLDVEVQGGNSVHYTLAGAEFHED
;
A
#
# COMPACT_ATOMS: atom_id res chain seq x y z
N MET A 1 -30.09 -25.78 7.81
CA MET A 1 -29.95 -24.72 8.84
C MET A 1 -28.79 -25.13 9.73
N LYS A 2 -27.70 -24.36 9.80
CA LYS A 2 -26.57 -24.65 10.71
C LYS A 2 -26.75 -23.80 11.96
N ASP A 3 -26.71 -24.44 13.11
CA ASP A 3 -26.84 -23.81 14.43
C ASP A 3 -25.69 -22.83 14.65
N PHE A 4 -26.03 -21.56 14.86
CA PHE A 4 -25.07 -20.52 15.21
C PHE A 4 -24.96 -20.47 16.74
N LYS A 5 -23.73 -20.54 17.26
CA LYS A 5 -23.47 -20.33 18.69
C LYS A 5 -23.59 -18.85 19.02
N VAL A 6 -24.79 -18.43 19.40
CA VAL A 6 -25.04 -17.17 20.09
C VAL A 6 -24.48 -17.32 21.51
N SER A 7 -23.82 -16.28 22.04
CA SER A 7 -23.39 -16.31 23.45
C SER A 7 -24.60 -16.40 24.37
N SER A 8 -24.41 -16.91 25.59
CA SER A 8 -25.48 -17.21 26.56
C SER A 8 -26.35 -16.01 26.96
N ASP A 9 -25.90 -14.80 26.62
CA ASP A 9 -26.48 -13.49 26.89
C ASP A 9 -27.09 -12.81 25.65
N GLY A 10 -27.16 -13.51 24.50
CA GLY A 10 -27.84 -13.02 23.29
C GLY A 10 -27.02 -12.05 22.43
N TRP A 11 -25.75 -11.82 22.76
CA TRP A 11 -24.86 -10.96 21.99
C TRP A 11 -24.18 -11.73 20.85
N VAL A 12 -24.02 -11.04 19.72
CA VAL A 12 -23.26 -11.57 18.57
C VAL A 12 -21.79 -11.25 18.82
N THR A 13 -20.94 -12.27 18.80
CA THR A 13 -19.50 -12.07 19.00
C THR A 13 -18.87 -11.34 17.79
N HIS A 14 -17.79 -10.60 18.03
CA HIS A 14 -17.04 -9.92 16.97
C HIS A 14 -16.64 -10.87 15.82
N ASP A 15 -16.27 -12.10 16.16
CA ASP A 15 -15.87 -13.11 15.19
C ASP A 15 -17.05 -13.57 14.31
N LEU A 16 -18.23 -13.73 14.91
CA LEU A 16 -19.45 -14.08 14.18
C LEU A 16 -19.88 -12.92 13.26
N VAL A 17 -19.79 -11.67 13.71
CA VAL A 17 -20.04 -10.49 12.86
C VAL A 17 -19.05 -10.45 11.70
N SER A 18 -17.74 -10.65 11.96
CA SER A 18 -16.71 -10.67 10.92
C SER A 18 -16.93 -11.78 9.90
N GLU A 19 -17.29 -12.99 10.36
CA GLU A 19 -17.61 -14.12 9.48
C GLU A 19 -18.83 -13.78 8.60
N GLN A 20 -19.88 -13.18 9.17
CA GLN A 20 -21.06 -12.78 8.41
C GLN A 20 -20.76 -11.68 7.38
N LEU A 21 -20.01 -10.64 7.78
CA LEU A 21 -19.61 -9.56 6.88
C LEU A 21 -18.76 -10.09 5.71
N SER A 22 -17.87 -11.06 5.95
CA SER A 22 -17.03 -11.67 4.91
C SER A 22 -17.81 -12.39 3.80
N ARG A 23 -19.06 -12.76 4.07
CA ARG A 23 -19.96 -13.43 3.11
C ARG A 23 -20.76 -12.45 2.25
N ILE A 24 -20.75 -11.15 2.56
CA ILE A 24 -21.44 -10.13 1.77
C ILE A 24 -20.60 -9.84 0.51
N PRO A 25 -21.19 -9.91 -0.70
CA PRO A 25 -20.50 -9.55 -1.94
C PRO A 25 -19.87 -8.16 -1.84
N GLY A 26 -18.61 -8.01 -2.28
CA GLY A 26 -17.85 -6.76 -2.24
C GLY A 26 -17.19 -6.42 -0.89
N VAL A 27 -17.63 -6.99 0.25
CA VAL A 27 -16.99 -6.72 1.56
C VAL A 27 -15.62 -7.39 1.64
N ARG A 28 -15.51 -8.64 1.20
CA ARG A 28 -14.23 -9.36 1.17
C ARG A 28 -13.24 -8.69 0.22
N GLU A 29 -13.67 -8.35 -0.99
CA GLU A 29 -12.86 -7.67 -2.00
C GLU A 29 -12.39 -6.30 -1.49
N GLY A 30 -13.29 -5.51 -0.89
CA GLY A 30 -12.93 -4.23 -0.28
C GLY A 30 -11.93 -4.38 0.87
N ALA A 31 -12.05 -5.41 1.70
CA ALA A 31 -11.09 -5.70 2.77
C ALA A 31 -9.73 -6.17 2.24
N GLU A 32 -9.69 -6.92 1.13
CA GLU A 32 -8.46 -7.30 0.43
C GLU A 32 -7.78 -6.07 -0.20
N GLN A 33 -8.52 -5.21 -0.89
CA GLN A 33 -8.01 -3.94 -1.43
C GLN A 33 -7.47 -3.01 -0.32
N GLN A 34 -8.18 -2.89 0.79
CA GLN A 34 -7.73 -2.07 1.93
C GLN A 34 -6.42 -2.61 2.53
N ARG A 35 -6.25 -3.94 2.59
CA ARG A 35 -5.00 -4.57 3.05
C ARG A 35 -3.85 -4.28 2.09
N GLN A 36 -4.08 -4.31 0.78
CA GLN A 36 -3.07 -3.94 -0.22
C GLN A 36 -2.64 -2.47 -0.08
N ILE A 37 -3.60 -1.55 0.11
CA ILE A 37 -3.32 -0.12 0.35
C ILE A 37 -2.48 0.06 1.62
N PHE A 38 -2.82 -0.66 2.70
CA PHE A 38 -2.05 -0.62 3.94
C PHE A 38 -0.61 -1.10 3.74
N SER A 39 -0.43 -2.25 3.09
CA SER A 39 0.89 -2.80 2.78
C SER A 39 1.73 -1.85 1.92
N LEU A 40 1.11 -1.17 0.94
CA LEU A 40 1.79 -0.14 0.14
C LEU A 40 2.27 1.03 1.01
N GLY A 41 1.43 1.50 1.93
CA GLY A 41 1.80 2.56 2.87
C GLY A 41 3.01 2.18 3.73
N GLU A 42 3.00 0.96 4.28
CA GLU A 42 4.12 0.43 5.07
C GLU A 42 5.41 0.32 4.25
N MET A 43 5.33 -0.15 3.00
CA MET A 43 6.50 -0.22 2.12
C MET A 43 7.10 1.17 1.85
N LEU A 44 6.28 2.17 1.54
CA LEU A 44 6.74 3.55 1.33
C LEU A 44 7.39 4.11 2.60
N ARG A 45 6.80 3.83 3.76
CA ARG A 45 7.37 4.21 5.06
C ARG A 45 8.72 3.53 5.32
N ASP A 46 8.84 2.24 5.03
CA ASP A 46 10.08 1.49 5.21
C ASP A 46 11.18 2.03 4.29
N VAL A 47 10.85 2.39 3.04
CA VAL A 47 11.78 3.11 2.13
C VAL A 47 12.28 4.39 2.78
N ARG A 48 11.37 5.22 3.32
CA ARG A 48 11.71 6.47 3.99
C ARG A 48 12.62 6.26 5.21
N GLU A 49 12.25 5.36 6.10
CA GLU A 49 12.89 5.20 7.41
C GLU A 49 14.21 4.44 7.31
N ARG A 50 14.26 3.36 6.53
CA ARG A 50 15.41 2.44 6.51
C ARG A 50 16.45 2.82 5.46
N PHE A 51 16.00 3.24 4.28
CA PHE A 51 16.87 3.49 3.13
C PHE A 51 17.19 4.98 3.00
N ALA A 52 16.17 5.84 2.95
CA ALA A 52 16.38 7.28 2.85
C ALA A 52 16.88 7.89 4.16
N LYS A 53 16.46 7.34 5.31
CA LYS A 53 16.80 7.80 6.67
C LYS A 53 16.43 9.27 6.90
N ILE A 54 15.28 9.67 6.40
CA ILE A 54 14.77 11.05 6.49
C ILE A 54 13.51 11.14 7.33
N SER A 55 13.29 12.34 7.89
CA SER A 55 12.04 12.65 8.59
C SER A 55 10.85 12.69 7.63
N GLN A 56 9.64 12.49 8.14
CA GLN A 56 8.43 12.59 7.33
C GLN A 56 8.21 14.01 6.77
N THR A 57 8.60 15.05 7.51
CA THR A 57 8.55 16.45 7.05
C THR A 57 9.52 16.70 5.89
N GLU A 58 10.72 16.14 5.95
CA GLU A 58 11.70 16.23 4.86
C GLU A 58 11.24 15.45 3.63
N ALA A 59 10.72 14.23 3.81
CA ALA A 59 10.14 13.42 2.75
C ALA A 59 8.97 14.16 2.06
N ALA A 60 8.07 14.77 2.83
CA ALA A 60 6.96 15.56 2.29
C ALA A 60 7.45 16.70 1.39
N ARG A 61 8.55 17.37 1.77
CA ARG A 61 9.19 18.42 0.97
C ARG A 61 9.80 17.87 -0.32
N ILE A 62 10.49 16.73 -0.25
CA ILE A 62 11.12 16.07 -1.43
C ILE A 62 10.07 15.64 -2.45
N VAL A 63 8.96 15.07 -1.97
CA VAL A 63 7.85 14.59 -2.80
C VAL A 63 6.98 15.74 -3.31
N GLY A 64 6.91 16.85 -2.57
CA GLY A 64 6.07 18.00 -2.92
C GLY A 64 4.60 17.84 -2.51
N ILE A 65 4.32 17.09 -1.44
CA ILE A 65 2.97 16.94 -0.87
C ILE A 65 2.93 17.39 0.59
N PRO A 66 1.77 17.76 1.14
CA PRO A 66 1.63 18.07 2.56
C PRO A 66 2.06 16.90 3.46
N GLN A 67 2.75 17.17 4.56
CA GLN A 67 3.14 16.13 5.53
C GLN A 67 1.95 15.31 6.07
N PRO A 68 0.78 15.91 6.41
CA PRO A 68 -0.37 15.11 6.85
C PRO A 68 -0.89 14.17 5.78
N GLU A 69 -0.76 14.54 4.50
CA GLU A 69 -1.11 13.69 3.37
C GLU A 69 -0.14 12.51 3.27
N LEU A 70 1.17 12.78 3.31
CA LEU A 70 2.18 11.72 3.33
C LEU A 70 1.98 10.75 4.51
N SER A 71 1.67 11.29 5.69
CA SER A 71 1.40 10.48 6.90
C SER A 71 0.21 9.54 6.74
N ARG A 72 -0.89 10.03 6.15
CA ARG A 72 -2.06 9.21 5.84
C ARG A 72 -1.75 8.10 4.85
N ILE A 73 -0.91 8.39 3.86
CA ILE A 73 -0.49 7.41 2.86
C ILE A 73 0.41 6.34 3.49
N GLU A 74 1.44 6.74 4.23
CA GLU A 74 2.38 5.85 4.92
C GLU A 74 1.71 4.95 5.98
N THR A 75 0.53 5.33 6.48
CA THR A 75 -0.25 4.54 7.44
C THR A 75 -1.39 3.77 6.78
N GLY A 76 -1.58 3.87 5.46
CA GLY A 76 -2.71 3.27 4.76
C GLY A 76 -4.08 3.85 5.15
N LEU A 77 -4.11 5.01 5.81
CA LEU A 77 -5.31 5.62 6.38
C LEU A 77 -5.96 6.62 5.41
N GLY A 78 -6.98 6.16 4.69
CA GLY A 78 -7.88 7.02 3.93
C GLY A 78 -8.94 6.22 3.21
N ALA A 79 -10.19 6.70 3.21
CA ALA A 79 -11.35 5.97 2.68
C ALA A 79 -11.25 5.53 1.21
N ARG A 80 -10.26 6.04 0.46
CA ARG A 80 -10.02 5.71 -0.95
C ARG A 80 -8.55 5.35 -1.26
N GLY A 81 -7.67 5.34 -0.27
CA GLY A 81 -6.22 5.22 -0.49
C GLY A 81 -5.59 6.38 -1.27
N PRO A 82 -4.28 6.32 -1.56
CA PRO A 82 -3.61 7.27 -2.45
C PRO A 82 -4.03 7.06 -3.91
N THR A 83 -3.97 8.12 -4.71
CA THR A 83 -4.10 7.98 -6.17
C THR A 83 -2.82 7.38 -6.76
N TYR A 84 -2.90 6.73 -7.92
CA TYR A 84 -1.73 6.25 -8.65
C TYR A 84 -0.70 7.37 -8.88
N ALA A 85 -1.16 8.56 -9.30
CA ALA A 85 -0.29 9.72 -9.51
C ALA A 85 0.46 10.13 -8.24
N THR A 86 -0.21 10.07 -7.08
CA THR A 86 0.42 10.35 -5.78
C THR A 86 1.49 9.32 -5.44
N VAL A 87 1.24 8.03 -5.68
CA VAL A 87 2.23 6.96 -5.43
C VAL A 87 3.46 7.16 -6.31
N ILE A 88 3.27 7.44 -7.60
CA ILE A 88 4.37 7.71 -8.54
C ILE A 88 5.16 8.96 -8.14
N ALA A 89 4.48 10.02 -7.68
CA ALA A 89 5.16 11.22 -7.19
C ALA A 89 6.04 10.93 -5.96
N ILE A 90 5.56 10.10 -5.02
CA ILE A 90 6.33 9.67 -3.85
C ILE A 90 7.56 8.87 -4.28
N LEU A 91 7.37 7.84 -5.11
CA LEU A 91 8.44 6.97 -5.57
C LEU A 91 9.51 7.76 -6.32
N GLY A 92 9.12 8.59 -7.28
CA GLY A 92 10.07 9.43 -8.02
C GLY A 92 10.78 10.45 -7.13
N GLY A 93 10.13 10.91 -6.05
CA GLY A 93 10.77 11.75 -5.03
C GLY A 93 11.87 11.00 -4.27
N TYR A 94 11.58 9.78 -3.81
CA TYR A 94 12.55 8.94 -3.11
C TYR A 94 13.69 8.49 -4.01
N GLU A 95 13.39 8.10 -5.24
CA GLU A 95 14.37 7.70 -6.24
C GLU A 95 15.36 8.83 -6.51
N ARG A 96 14.89 10.06 -6.80
CA ARG A 96 15.78 11.22 -7.00
C ARG A 96 16.64 11.52 -5.78
N TYR A 97 16.14 11.27 -4.57
CA TYR A 97 16.89 11.49 -3.34
C TYR A 97 17.92 10.39 -3.07
N LEU A 98 17.64 9.15 -3.49
CA LEU A 98 18.46 7.98 -3.25
C LEU A 98 19.47 7.69 -4.36
N ALA A 99 19.19 8.08 -5.61
CA ALA A 99 20.08 7.85 -6.75
C ALA A 99 21.51 8.38 -6.52
N PRO A 100 21.73 9.60 -5.97
CA PRO A 100 23.09 10.06 -5.65
C PRO A 100 23.81 9.24 -4.57
N LYS A 101 23.08 8.42 -3.82
CA LYS A 101 23.60 7.51 -2.79
C LYS A 101 23.84 6.09 -3.31
N GLY A 102 23.64 5.86 -4.62
CA GLY A 102 23.79 4.55 -5.26
C GLY A 102 22.72 3.55 -4.83
N VAL A 103 21.51 4.03 -4.50
CA VAL A 103 20.37 3.18 -4.11
C VAL A 103 19.24 3.38 -5.12
N ASP A 104 18.89 2.28 -5.79
CA ASP A 104 17.77 2.24 -6.74
C ASP A 104 16.53 1.65 -6.08
N ILE A 105 15.36 2.20 -6.43
CA ILE A 105 14.07 1.72 -5.96
C ILE A 105 13.36 1.04 -7.14
N GLY A 106 13.23 -0.28 -7.09
CA GLY A 106 12.37 -1.03 -8.01
C GLY A 106 11.00 -1.26 -7.40
N LEU A 107 9.94 -0.80 -8.06
CA LEU A 107 8.58 -1.26 -7.77
C LEU A 107 8.20 -2.33 -8.82
N THR A 108 7.89 -3.53 -8.36
CA THR A 108 7.25 -4.55 -9.21
C THR A 108 5.76 -4.49 -8.96
N LEU A 109 4.99 -4.20 -10.01
CA LEU A 109 3.54 -4.28 -9.97
C LEU A 109 3.12 -5.58 -10.65
N ASP A 110 2.72 -6.57 -9.85
CA ASP A 110 2.12 -7.79 -10.40
C ASP A 110 0.65 -7.48 -10.76
N VAL A 111 0.43 -7.17 -12.04
CA VAL A 111 -0.92 -6.96 -12.57
C VAL A 111 -1.45 -8.29 -13.08
N GLU A 112 -2.39 -8.88 -12.35
CA GLU A 112 -3.24 -9.93 -12.90
C GLU A 112 -4.26 -9.29 -13.84
N VAL A 113 -3.94 -9.28 -15.13
CA VAL A 113 -4.93 -8.96 -16.17
C VAL A 113 -5.88 -10.16 -16.25
N GLN A 114 -7.19 -9.92 -16.08
CA GLN A 114 -8.23 -10.94 -16.27
C GLN A 114 -8.03 -11.59 -17.66
N GLY A 115 -7.39 -12.77 -17.69
CA GLY A 115 -6.84 -13.36 -18.91
C GLY A 115 -5.61 -14.26 -18.70
N GLY A 116 -4.99 -14.25 -17.52
CA GLY A 116 -4.00 -15.27 -17.12
C GLY A 116 -2.54 -14.98 -17.49
N ASN A 117 -2.22 -13.75 -17.92
CA ASN A 117 -0.84 -13.32 -18.10
C ASN A 117 -0.49 -12.27 -17.04
N SER A 118 0.40 -12.62 -16.12
CA SER A 118 1.09 -11.65 -15.26
C SER A 118 2.11 -10.90 -16.10
N VAL A 119 2.09 -9.56 -16.04
CA VAL A 119 3.08 -8.72 -16.73
C VAL A 119 3.88 -7.96 -15.68
N HIS A 120 5.19 -8.15 -15.68
CA HIS A 120 6.12 -7.41 -14.81
C HIS A 120 6.46 -6.08 -15.48
N TYR A 121 6.19 -4.97 -14.79
CA TYR A 121 6.60 -3.64 -15.22
C TYR A 121 7.64 -3.08 -14.27
N THR A 122 8.83 -2.79 -14.78
CA THR A 122 9.79 -1.92 -14.10
C THR A 122 9.35 -0.48 -14.32
N LEU A 123 8.97 0.22 -13.26
CA LEU A 123 8.76 1.66 -13.34
C LEU A 123 10.14 2.32 -13.55
N ALA A 124 10.26 3.14 -14.59
CA ALA A 124 11.51 3.60 -15.20
C ALA A 124 12.57 4.09 -14.19
N GLY A 125 13.80 3.59 -14.35
CA GLY A 125 14.98 3.87 -13.55
C GLY A 125 16.12 2.84 -13.75
N ALA A 126 15.81 1.66 -14.28
CA ALA A 126 16.81 0.61 -14.53
C ALA A 126 17.35 0.65 -15.97
N GLU A 127 18.35 1.49 -16.24
CA GLU A 127 19.33 1.16 -17.29
C GLU A 127 20.38 0.23 -16.67
N PHE A 128 20.16 -1.08 -16.81
CA PHE A 128 21.22 -2.05 -16.60
C PHE A 128 22.24 -1.90 -17.72
N HIS A 129 23.38 -1.27 -17.42
CA HIS A 129 24.60 -1.47 -18.17
C HIS A 129 25.33 -2.66 -17.55
N GLU A 130 25.22 -3.83 -18.19
CA GLU A 130 26.17 -4.93 -17.99
C GLU A 130 27.49 -4.56 -18.68
N ASP A 131 28.58 -4.57 -17.92
CA ASP A 131 29.94 -4.77 -18.42
C ASP A 131 30.29 -6.27 -18.40
#